data_AF-M5FYT2-F1
#
_entry.id   AF-M5FYT2-F1
#
_cell.length_a   1.000
_cell.length_b   1.000
_cell.length_c   1.000
_cell.angle_alpha   90.00
_cell.angle_beta   90.00
_cell.angle_gamma   90.00
#
_symmetry.space_group_name_H-M   'P 1'
#
loop_
_entity.id
_entity.type
_entity.pdbx_description
1 polymer ?
#
loop_
_entity_poly.entity_id
_entity_poly.type
_entity_poly.pdbx_seq_one_letter_code
_entity_poly.pdbx_strand_id
1 'polypeptide(L)'
;MFNVRSSSYLKVYHIGLTDEDVAPLHDAEIPTLAHGLDRVLFNPNVYWLQDPHSRVYNFEPYLQKLITRNEFAYERLMKFVPASQDPDLWELAKNHDARYIGSTSGLSGIMSHIYWLLSRWRPIDTRSLSADFAREPNTYAYGSRVPVTSKLVYQDGRYAIHPDKEWEIVGKANSILSELGIVMEKMLTLEPELFSRLTRSMPETDPEEFRKREAYYYSKTSKLLMRSQLDCHDPRLPGTGTFDLKTRGVIPIRRDRLNYVENSGYLIKYSQGLFESFEREYYDMMRSAFLKYNFQVRIGNMDGIFVAYHNTAQIFGFQYISREEMDIRLFGSSEMADDAFRLVLGMLEAILDAATTIFPNQTLRMTFETLEGQHTMYAWIEPDKWDEEKNGQCPVVRLEVQVQSFLNGQLVVHPIDYDSVRSGSDPVECQ
;
A
#
# COMPACT_ATOMS: atom_id res chain seq x y z
N MET A 1 17.35 -30.58 -18.07
CA MET A 1 16.12 -29.76 -18.16
C MET A 1 14.93 -30.68 -18.41
N PHE A 2 14.24 -31.13 -17.37
CA PHE A 2 12.92 -31.74 -17.53
C PHE A 2 11.90 -30.63 -17.35
N ASN A 3 11.33 -30.16 -18.46
CA ASN A 3 10.30 -29.14 -18.46
C ASN A 3 8.96 -29.86 -18.25
N VAL A 4 8.61 -30.14 -16.99
CA VAL A 4 7.28 -30.66 -16.66
C VAL A 4 6.32 -29.47 -16.75
N ARG A 5 5.68 -29.31 -17.92
CA ARG A 5 4.51 -28.45 -18.05
C ARG A 5 3.32 -29.17 -17.43
N SER A 6 3.01 -28.90 -16.16
CA SER A 6 1.66 -29.18 -15.65
C SER A 6 0.79 -27.96 -15.89
N SER A 7 -0.17 -28.08 -16.80
CA SER A 7 -1.25 -27.11 -16.95
C SER A 7 -2.36 -27.46 -15.94
N SER A 8 -2.46 -26.73 -14.84
CA SER A 8 -3.63 -26.77 -13.97
C SER A 8 -4.56 -25.61 -14.33
N TYR A 9 -5.75 -25.92 -14.83
CA TYR A 9 -6.79 -24.91 -15.03
C TYR A 9 -7.50 -24.68 -13.71
N LEU A 10 -7.19 -23.57 -13.03
CA LEU A 10 -8.01 -23.11 -11.92
C LEU A 10 -9.11 -22.22 -12.47
N LYS A 11 -10.34 -22.72 -12.50
CA LYS A 11 -11.49 -21.86 -12.73
C LYS A 11 -11.82 -21.14 -11.43
N VAL A 12 -11.43 -19.87 -11.36
CA VAL A 12 -11.80 -18.97 -10.26
C VAL A 12 -13.22 -18.47 -10.53
N TYR A 13 -14.21 -19.29 -10.20
CA TYR A 13 -15.59 -18.82 -10.14
C TYR A 13 -15.79 -18.11 -8.83
N HIS A 14 -16.37 -16.91 -8.87
CA HIS A 14 -17.19 -16.32 -7.80
C HIS A 14 -16.70 -16.78 -6.42
N ILE A 15 -15.46 -16.42 -6.08
CA ILE A 15 -14.93 -16.89 -4.81
C ILE A 15 -15.79 -16.18 -3.78
N GLY A 16 -16.49 -16.97 -2.96
CA GLY A 16 -17.18 -16.49 -1.78
C GLY A 16 -16.18 -15.99 -0.74
N LEU A 17 -15.24 -15.14 -1.15
CA LEU A 17 -14.39 -14.35 -0.29
C LEU A 17 -15.27 -13.22 0.23
N THR A 18 -15.98 -13.54 1.29
CA THR A 18 -16.26 -12.53 2.29
C THR A 18 -14.97 -12.38 3.08
N ASP A 19 -14.32 -11.23 2.92
CA ASP A 19 -13.37 -10.77 3.92
C ASP A 19 -14.12 -10.64 5.24
N GLU A 20 -13.82 -11.54 6.17
CA GLU A 20 -14.43 -11.59 7.49
C GLU A 20 -13.54 -10.86 8.49
N ASP A 21 -14.18 -10.06 9.34
CA ASP A 21 -13.49 -9.37 10.42
C ASP A 21 -13.03 -10.36 11.49
N VAL A 22 -11.81 -10.16 11.97
CA VAL A 22 -11.22 -10.95 13.04
C VAL A 22 -10.94 -10.02 14.22
N ALA A 23 -11.50 -10.35 15.38
CA ALA A 23 -11.25 -9.57 16.59
C ALA A 23 -9.77 -9.67 16.98
N PRO A 24 -9.13 -8.55 17.37
CA PRO A 24 -7.75 -8.58 17.86
C PRO A 24 -7.68 -9.34 19.19
N LEU A 25 -6.50 -9.90 19.51
CA LEU A 25 -6.26 -10.55 20.81
C LEU A 25 -6.15 -9.53 21.95
N HIS A 26 -5.79 -8.30 21.62
CA HIS A 26 -5.58 -7.21 22.57
C HIS A 26 -6.14 -5.91 22.01
N ASP A 27 -6.80 -5.14 22.88
CA ASP A 27 -7.22 -3.78 22.53
C ASP A 27 -6.02 -2.83 22.51
N ALA A 28 -6.03 -1.91 21.55
CA ALA A 28 -5.07 -0.83 21.43
C ALA A 28 -5.80 0.45 21.00
N GLU A 29 -5.35 1.59 21.53
CA GLU A 29 -5.93 2.89 21.22
C GLU A 29 -5.49 3.34 19.82
N ILE A 30 -6.46 3.77 19.01
CA ILE A 30 -6.20 4.36 17.70
C ILE A 30 -6.01 5.87 17.90
N PRO A 31 -4.91 6.48 17.43
CA PRO A 31 -4.70 7.92 17.56
C PRO A 31 -5.80 8.74 16.87
N THR A 32 -5.92 10.01 17.26
CA THR A 32 -6.75 11.02 16.56
C THR A 32 -5.87 12.16 16.05
N LEU A 33 -6.32 12.88 15.03
CA LEU A 33 -5.61 14.08 14.56
C LEU A 33 -5.60 15.18 15.63
N ALA A 34 -4.48 15.89 15.74
CA ALA A 34 -4.31 17.08 16.57
C ALA A 34 -4.41 18.37 15.74
N HIS A 35 -4.22 19.54 16.38
CA HIS A 35 -4.07 20.85 15.72
C HIS A 35 -5.25 21.29 14.82
N GLY A 36 -6.45 20.73 15.03
CA GLY A 36 -7.62 20.99 14.20
C GLY A 36 -7.50 20.50 12.75
N LEU A 37 -6.62 19.52 12.50
CA LEU A 37 -6.41 18.89 11.18
C LEU A 37 -7.61 18.03 10.74
N ASP A 38 -8.47 17.65 11.67
CA ASP A 38 -9.71 16.91 11.44
C ASP A 38 -10.62 17.56 10.39
N ARG A 39 -10.57 18.90 10.26
CA ARG A 39 -11.33 19.62 9.21
C ARG A 39 -10.98 19.21 7.79
N VAL A 40 -9.77 18.68 7.56
CA VAL A 40 -9.32 18.21 6.24
C VAL A 40 -10.09 16.96 5.80
N LEU A 41 -10.57 16.16 6.74
CA LEU A 41 -11.29 14.91 6.48
C LEU A 41 -12.62 15.13 5.75
N PHE A 42 -13.22 16.31 5.91
CA PHE A 42 -14.59 16.60 5.45
C PHE A 42 -14.65 17.51 4.22
N ASN A 43 -13.52 17.73 3.54
CA ASN A 43 -13.49 18.49 2.29
C ASN A 43 -12.53 17.84 1.29
N PRO A 44 -13.00 17.53 0.07
CA PRO A 44 -12.23 16.80 -0.93
C PRO A 44 -11.07 17.61 -1.54
N ASN A 45 -11.01 18.92 -1.29
CA ASN A 45 -9.97 19.80 -1.80
C ASN A 45 -8.71 19.76 -0.94
N VAL A 46 -7.60 20.19 -1.54
CA VAL A 46 -6.36 20.42 -0.80
C VAL A 46 -6.46 21.66 0.08
N TYR A 47 -5.91 21.56 1.29
CA TYR A 47 -5.76 22.66 2.23
C TYR A 47 -4.32 23.13 2.28
N TRP A 48 -4.12 24.43 2.07
CA TRP A 48 -2.85 25.07 2.37
C TRP A 48 -2.62 25.12 3.87
N LEU A 49 -1.41 24.76 4.32
CA LEU A 49 -1.01 25.04 5.70
C LEU A 49 -0.99 26.55 5.95
N GLN A 50 -0.31 27.27 5.05
CA GLN A 50 -0.24 28.73 5.00
C GLN A 50 -0.66 29.16 3.59
N ASP A 51 -1.63 30.07 3.50
CA ASP A 51 -2.09 30.59 2.23
C ASP A 51 -0.95 31.36 1.52
N PRO A 52 -0.59 31.01 0.26
CA PRO A 52 0.57 31.59 -0.42
C PRO A 52 0.39 33.08 -0.75
N HIS A 53 -0.85 33.55 -0.89
CA HIS A 53 -1.15 34.94 -1.25
C HIS A 53 -1.14 35.87 -0.02
N SER A 54 -1.96 35.56 0.98
CA SER A 54 -2.15 36.39 2.19
C SER A 54 -1.12 36.12 3.28
N ARG A 55 -0.41 34.98 3.22
CA ARG A 55 0.51 34.48 4.26
C ARG A 55 -0.18 34.17 5.60
N VAL A 56 -1.51 34.13 5.62
CA VAL A 56 -2.28 33.70 6.79
C VAL A 56 -2.19 32.18 6.91
N TYR A 57 -1.97 31.70 8.13
CA TYR A 57 -1.97 30.27 8.42
C TYR A 57 -3.41 29.76 8.62
N ASN A 58 -3.74 28.65 7.96
CA ASN A 58 -5.02 27.96 8.15
C ASN A 58 -4.99 26.96 9.31
N PHE A 59 -3.78 26.54 9.71
CA PHE A 59 -3.49 25.63 10.82
C PHE A 59 -2.35 26.19 11.67
N GLU A 60 -1.96 25.48 12.73
CA GLU A 60 -0.89 25.95 13.61
C GLU A 60 0.46 26.11 12.86
N PRO A 61 1.13 27.27 12.97
CA PRO A 61 2.44 27.50 12.31
C PRO A 61 3.51 26.48 12.72
N TYR A 62 3.37 25.87 13.90
CA TYR A 62 4.21 24.79 14.39
C TYR A 62 4.35 23.63 13.38
N LEU A 63 3.26 23.28 12.68
CA LEU A 63 3.23 22.21 11.69
C LEU A 63 4.11 22.48 10.45
N GLN A 64 4.48 23.74 10.20
CA GLN A 64 5.21 24.08 8.99
C GLN A 64 6.60 23.49 8.98
N LYS A 65 7.35 23.62 10.06
CA LYS A 65 8.78 23.28 10.08
C LYS A 65 8.97 21.84 10.55
N LEU A 66 9.53 21.02 9.69
CA LEU A 66 9.92 19.67 10.05
C LEU A 66 11.26 19.68 10.79
N ILE A 67 11.34 18.85 11.84
CA ILE A 67 12.62 18.52 12.45
C ILE A 67 13.41 17.57 11.55
N THR A 68 14.72 17.60 11.68
CA THR A 68 15.61 16.69 10.94
C THR A 68 15.56 15.28 11.55
N ARG A 69 15.89 14.26 10.74
CA ARG A 69 15.94 12.86 11.21
C ARG A 69 16.83 12.67 12.44
N ASN A 70 17.87 13.49 12.62
CA ASN A 70 18.82 13.33 13.72
C ASN A 70 18.29 13.92 15.03
N GLU A 71 17.30 14.81 14.98
CA GLU A 71 16.72 15.45 16.16
C GLU A 71 15.65 14.59 16.83
N PHE A 72 15.04 13.65 16.10
CA PHE A 72 14.02 12.74 16.63
C PHE A 72 14.62 11.52 17.32
N ALA A 73 14.02 11.11 18.44
CA ALA A 73 14.45 9.99 19.28
C ALA A 73 13.64 8.72 18.98
N TYR A 74 13.86 8.09 17.82
CA TYR A 74 13.13 6.88 17.38
C TYR A 74 13.16 5.73 18.40
N GLU A 75 14.22 5.63 19.20
CA GLU A 75 14.37 4.63 20.26
C GLU A 75 13.34 4.72 21.40
N ARG A 76 12.60 5.84 21.46
CA ARG A 76 11.48 6.04 22.42
C ARG A 76 10.17 5.42 21.92
N LEU A 77 10.08 5.10 20.64
CA LEU A 77 8.90 4.46 20.06
C LEU A 77 8.99 2.93 20.16
N MET A 78 7.82 2.27 20.12
CA MET A 78 7.78 0.83 19.90
C MET A 78 8.35 0.49 18.53
N LYS A 79 9.12 -0.60 18.43
CA LYS A 79 9.68 -1.06 17.16
C LYS A 79 8.58 -1.67 16.31
N PHE A 80 8.57 -1.33 15.02
CA PHE A 80 7.74 -1.99 14.03
C PHE A 80 7.98 -3.51 14.03
N VAL A 81 6.91 -4.28 14.14
CA VAL A 81 6.94 -5.75 14.11
C VAL A 81 6.43 -6.23 12.75
N PRO A 82 7.24 -6.88 11.89
CA PRO A 82 6.74 -7.41 10.62
C PRO A 82 5.81 -8.61 10.84
N ALA A 83 4.91 -8.89 9.88
CA ALA A 83 3.92 -9.97 9.98
C ALA A 83 4.51 -11.34 10.35
N SER A 84 5.68 -11.69 9.81
CA SER A 84 6.35 -12.97 10.10
C SER A 84 6.94 -13.07 11.51
N GLN A 85 7.05 -11.95 12.24
CA GLN A 85 7.59 -11.88 13.60
C GLN A 85 6.52 -11.51 14.63
N ASP A 86 5.25 -11.38 14.22
CA ASP A 86 4.16 -11.01 15.09
C ASP A 86 3.51 -12.26 15.72
N PRO A 87 3.69 -12.51 17.02
CA PRO A 87 3.11 -13.67 17.69
C PRO A 87 1.57 -13.64 17.68
N ASP A 88 0.96 -12.46 17.77
CA ASP A 88 -0.50 -12.32 17.84
C ASP A 88 -1.11 -12.74 16.48
N LEU A 89 -0.47 -12.37 15.37
CA LEU A 89 -0.91 -12.78 14.03
C LEU A 89 -0.75 -14.29 13.79
N TRP A 90 0.32 -14.91 14.29
CA TRP A 90 0.49 -16.37 14.23
C TRP A 90 -0.54 -17.11 15.07
N GLU A 91 -0.88 -16.60 16.24
CA GLU A 91 -1.92 -17.16 17.11
C GLU A 91 -3.31 -17.03 16.47
N LEU A 92 -3.66 -15.87 15.94
CA LEU A 92 -4.91 -15.68 15.20
C LEU A 92 -5.02 -16.62 14.00
N ALA A 93 -3.93 -16.83 13.25
CA ALA A 93 -3.92 -17.77 12.15
C ALA A 93 -4.11 -19.24 12.58
N LYS A 94 -3.66 -19.59 13.78
CA LYS A 94 -3.96 -20.90 14.39
C LYS A 94 -5.45 -20.99 14.76
N ASN A 95 -5.99 -19.97 15.41
CA ASN A 95 -7.39 -19.93 15.88
C ASN A 95 -8.41 -19.93 14.73
N HIS A 96 -8.07 -19.32 13.60
CA HIS A 96 -8.95 -19.19 12.43
C HIS A 96 -8.62 -20.15 11.28
N ASP A 97 -7.71 -21.11 11.50
CA ASP A 97 -7.24 -22.08 10.51
C ASP A 97 -6.74 -21.45 9.19
N ALA A 98 -6.14 -20.25 9.28
CA ALA A 98 -5.54 -19.59 8.13
C ALA A 98 -4.16 -20.20 7.83
N ARG A 99 -3.97 -20.63 6.59
CA ARG A 99 -2.71 -21.22 6.10
C ARG A 99 -1.65 -20.16 5.83
N TYR A 100 -2.07 -18.99 5.39
CA TYR A 100 -1.23 -17.86 5.01
C TYR A 100 -1.49 -16.67 5.93
N ILE A 101 -0.46 -15.91 6.26
CA ILE A 101 -0.58 -14.62 6.94
C ILE A 101 0.16 -13.52 6.19
N GLY A 102 -0.34 -12.30 6.25
CA GLY A 102 0.32 -11.15 5.61
C GLY A 102 -0.04 -9.81 6.24
N SER A 103 0.84 -8.83 6.06
CA SER A 103 0.51 -7.42 6.32
C SER A 103 0.29 -6.69 5.01
N THR A 104 -0.43 -5.56 5.04
CA THR A 104 -0.57 -4.68 3.88
C THR A 104 0.75 -4.43 3.14
N SER A 105 1.84 -4.13 3.86
CA SER A 105 3.14 -3.85 3.23
C SER A 105 3.75 -5.05 2.49
N GLY A 106 3.46 -6.28 2.94
CA GLY A 106 3.92 -7.50 2.27
C GLY A 106 3.02 -7.90 1.11
N LEU A 107 1.73 -7.59 1.19
CA LEU A 107 0.74 -8.04 0.23
C LEU A 107 0.59 -7.08 -0.97
N SER A 108 0.59 -5.77 -0.73
CA SER A 108 0.18 -4.75 -1.71
C SER A 108 1.01 -4.76 -3.01
N GLY A 109 2.30 -5.11 -2.94
CA GLY A 109 3.15 -5.27 -4.12
C GLY A 109 2.73 -6.45 -5.00
N ILE A 110 2.56 -7.63 -4.39
CA ILE A 110 2.12 -8.85 -5.09
C ILE A 110 0.71 -8.66 -5.66
N MET A 111 -0.19 -8.07 -4.86
CA MET A 111 -1.57 -7.75 -5.25
C MET A 111 -1.63 -6.80 -6.45
N SER A 112 -0.69 -5.84 -6.55
CA SER A 112 -0.60 -4.95 -7.70
C SER A 112 -0.30 -5.70 -9.00
N HIS A 113 0.63 -6.66 -8.97
CA HIS A 113 0.94 -7.51 -10.12
C HIS A 113 -0.26 -8.35 -10.56
N ILE A 114 -0.95 -8.95 -9.60
CA ILE A 114 -2.17 -9.73 -9.86
C ILE A 114 -3.25 -8.81 -10.46
N TYR A 115 -3.43 -7.60 -9.93
CA TYR A 115 -4.40 -6.66 -10.46
C TYR A 115 -4.09 -6.25 -11.91
N TRP A 116 -2.83 -5.96 -12.26
CA TRP A 116 -2.48 -5.63 -13.64
C TRP A 116 -2.76 -6.77 -14.61
N LEU A 117 -2.58 -8.02 -14.18
CA LEU A 117 -2.95 -9.21 -14.94
C LEU A 117 -4.47 -9.28 -15.15
N LEU A 118 -5.26 -9.17 -14.07
CA LEU A 118 -6.72 -9.26 -14.11
C LEU A 118 -7.38 -8.12 -14.89
N SER A 119 -6.87 -6.90 -14.72
CA SER A 119 -7.40 -5.69 -15.36
C SER A 119 -6.88 -5.45 -16.77
N ARG A 120 -5.96 -6.30 -17.27
CA ARG A 120 -5.25 -6.09 -18.55
C ARG A 120 -4.60 -4.71 -18.65
N TRP A 121 -3.90 -4.30 -17.59
CA TRP A 121 -3.25 -2.98 -17.53
C TRP A 121 -4.22 -1.81 -17.73
N ARG A 122 -5.42 -1.88 -17.13
CA ARG A 122 -6.39 -0.78 -17.17
C ARG A 122 -5.72 0.56 -16.83
N PRO A 123 -5.84 1.59 -17.68
CA PRO A 123 -5.31 2.92 -17.40
C PRO A 123 -6.00 3.56 -16.18
N ILE A 124 -5.30 4.47 -15.52
CA ILE A 124 -5.89 5.28 -14.45
C ILE A 124 -6.77 6.40 -15.02
N ASP A 125 -7.78 6.82 -14.27
CA ASP A 125 -8.66 7.93 -14.66
C ASP A 125 -8.07 9.28 -14.23
N THR A 126 -7.46 9.99 -15.18
CA THR A 126 -6.90 11.33 -14.99
C THR A 126 -7.86 12.47 -15.33
N ARG A 127 -9.14 12.20 -15.63
CA ARG A 127 -10.11 13.20 -16.11
C ARG A 127 -10.47 14.28 -15.07
N SER A 128 -10.21 14.04 -13.78
CA SER A 128 -10.39 15.04 -12.73
C SER A 128 -9.30 16.12 -12.70
N LEU A 129 -8.17 15.89 -13.38
CA LEU A 129 -7.07 16.82 -13.42
C LEU A 129 -7.34 17.95 -14.41
N SER A 130 -6.65 19.06 -14.23
CA SER A 130 -6.67 20.19 -15.13
C SER A 130 -6.22 19.81 -16.55
N ALA A 131 -6.58 20.65 -17.52
CA ALA A 131 -6.23 20.45 -18.92
C ALA A 131 -4.71 20.35 -19.18
N ASP A 132 -3.89 20.83 -18.24
CA ASP A 132 -2.44 20.71 -18.31
C ASP A 132 -1.98 19.23 -18.35
N PHE A 133 -2.77 18.30 -17.79
CA PHE A 133 -2.49 16.87 -17.79
C PHE A 133 -3.09 16.11 -18.99
N ALA A 134 -3.75 16.80 -19.93
CA ALA A 134 -4.44 16.14 -21.05
C ALA A 134 -3.51 15.32 -21.96
N ARG A 135 -2.21 15.63 -21.98
CA ARG A 135 -1.18 14.91 -22.76
C ARG A 135 -0.27 14.04 -21.90
N GLU A 136 -0.50 14.02 -20.60
CA GLU A 136 0.32 13.25 -19.67
C GLU A 136 -0.11 11.77 -19.66
N PRO A 137 0.83 10.82 -19.47
CA PRO A 137 0.48 9.40 -19.44
C PRO A 137 -0.47 9.02 -18.31
N ASN A 138 -1.53 8.27 -18.64
CA ASN A 138 -2.45 7.68 -17.68
C ASN A 138 -2.08 6.21 -17.32
N THR A 139 -0.82 5.84 -17.50
CA THR A 139 -0.29 4.51 -17.16
C THR A 139 0.41 4.52 -15.80
N TYR A 140 0.50 3.36 -15.15
CA TYR A 140 1.24 3.22 -13.90
C TYR A 140 2.71 3.62 -14.07
N ALA A 141 3.26 4.29 -13.06
CA ALA A 141 4.64 4.73 -13.07
C ALA A 141 5.60 3.53 -13.16
N TYR A 142 6.74 3.71 -13.84
CA TYR A 142 7.72 2.64 -14.01
C TYR A 142 8.14 2.01 -12.67
N GLY A 143 8.47 2.84 -11.68
CA GLY A 143 8.91 2.37 -10.37
C GLY A 143 7.87 1.59 -9.57
N SER A 144 6.56 1.74 -9.87
CA SER A 144 5.54 0.90 -9.25
C SER A 144 5.47 -0.49 -9.87
N ARG A 145 5.90 -0.65 -11.14
CA ARG A 145 5.74 -1.88 -11.94
C ARG A 145 6.92 -2.84 -11.85
N VAL A 146 7.97 -2.47 -11.12
CA VAL A 146 9.16 -3.32 -10.95
C VAL A 146 8.77 -4.64 -10.25
N PRO A 147 9.43 -5.77 -10.57
CA PRO A 147 9.16 -7.04 -9.93
C PRO A 147 9.22 -6.95 -8.40
N VAL A 148 8.35 -7.69 -7.73
CA VAL A 148 8.27 -7.74 -6.28
C VAL A 148 8.75 -9.09 -5.78
N THR A 149 9.71 -9.09 -4.87
CA THR A 149 10.18 -10.31 -4.20
C THR A 149 9.67 -10.36 -2.76
N SER A 150 9.26 -11.54 -2.32
CA SER A 150 8.81 -11.80 -0.95
C SER A 150 9.27 -13.18 -0.49
N LYS A 151 9.53 -13.30 0.81
CA LYS A 151 9.75 -14.57 1.49
C LYS A 151 8.42 -15.08 2.05
N LEU A 152 8.10 -16.33 1.74
CA LEU A 152 6.99 -17.05 2.32
C LEU A 152 7.54 -17.89 3.47
N VAL A 153 7.61 -17.30 4.67
CA VAL A 153 8.26 -17.85 5.87
C VAL A 153 7.42 -18.98 6.45
N TYR A 154 7.97 -20.19 6.48
CA TYR A 154 7.28 -21.36 7.02
C TYR A 154 7.42 -21.47 8.55
N GLN A 155 6.31 -21.75 9.23
CA GLN A 155 6.29 -22.08 10.66
C GLN A 155 5.04 -22.93 10.98
N ASP A 156 5.23 -24.08 11.64
CA ASP A 156 4.16 -24.95 12.16
C ASP A 156 3.01 -25.23 11.16
N GLY A 157 3.34 -25.58 9.91
CA GLY A 157 2.33 -25.89 8.88
C GLY A 157 1.69 -24.66 8.20
N ARG A 158 2.05 -23.45 8.62
CA ARG A 158 1.55 -22.16 8.11
C ARG A 158 2.68 -21.32 7.52
N TYR A 159 2.31 -20.25 6.82
CA TYR A 159 3.25 -19.44 6.07
C TYR A 159 2.99 -17.94 6.22
N ALA A 160 4.04 -17.14 6.45
CA ALA A 160 3.95 -15.69 6.53
C ALA A 160 4.57 -15.02 5.30
N ILE A 161 3.82 -14.14 4.66
CA ILE A 161 4.28 -13.33 3.52
C ILE A 161 5.07 -12.14 4.08
N HIS A 162 6.37 -12.14 3.80
CA HIS A 162 7.31 -11.13 4.26
C HIS A 162 7.98 -10.46 3.04
N PRO A 163 7.89 -9.14 2.87
CA PRO A 163 8.56 -8.46 1.76
C PRO A 163 10.07 -8.65 1.86
N ASP A 164 10.71 -9.01 0.74
CA ASP A 164 12.14 -9.26 0.72
C ASP A 164 12.90 -7.96 0.44
N LYS A 165 13.62 -7.48 1.46
CA LYS A 165 14.35 -6.21 1.43
C LYS A 165 15.86 -6.37 1.36
N GLU A 166 16.36 -7.59 1.12
CA GLU A 166 17.79 -7.89 1.08
C GLU A 166 18.57 -6.96 0.14
N TRP A 167 17.96 -6.59 -1.00
CA TRP A 167 18.56 -5.74 -2.03
C TRP A 167 18.19 -4.26 -1.93
N GLU A 168 17.33 -3.85 -0.98
CA GLU A 168 17.01 -2.42 -0.77
C GLU A 168 18.19 -1.62 -0.15
N ILE A 169 19.24 -2.32 0.28
CA ILE A 169 20.38 -1.81 1.08
C ILE A 169 21.46 -1.14 0.21
N VAL A 170 21.08 -0.17 -0.62
CA VAL A 170 22.06 0.78 -1.19
C VAL A 170 21.76 2.20 -0.67
N GLY A 171 22.18 2.47 0.56
CA GLY A 171 22.41 3.83 1.09
C GLY A 171 21.48 4.32 2.20
N LYS A 172 22.05 5.03 3.20
CA LYS A 172 21.35 5.69 4.32
C LYS A 172 20.29 6.73 3.91
N ALA A 173 20.29 7.17 2.65
CA ALA A 173 19.26 8.07 2.11
C ALA A 173 18.02 7.33 1.61
N ASN A 174 18.05 6.00 1.46
CA ASN A 174 16.85 5.20 1.19
C ASN A 174 15.90 5.06 2.40
N SER A 175 16.25 5.57 3.58
CA SER A 175 15.37 5.56 4.76
C SER A 175 14.76 6.91 5.11
N ILE A 176 15.21 8.03 4.51
CA ILE A 176 14.79 9.38 4.94
C ILE A 176 13.28 9.58 4.91
N LEU A 177 12.61 9.16 3.84
CA LEU A 177 11.16 9.32 3.69
C LEU A 177 10.39 8.41 4.65
N SER A 178 10.88 7.20 4.91
CA SER A 178 10.24 6.28 5.86
C SER A 178 10.35 6.80 7.29
N GLU A 179 11.53 7.32 7.65
CA GLU A 179 11.79 7.92 8.96
C GLU A 179 10.98 9.20 9.17
N LEU A 180 10.96 10.10 8.17
CA LEU A 180 10.15 11.32 8.22
C LEU A 180 8.65 11.01 8.26
N GLY A 181 8.21 9.91 7.65
CA GLY A 181 6.84 9.42 7.79
C GLY A 181 6.46 9.21 9.25
N ILE A 182 7.29 8.51 10.02
CA ILE A 182 7.09 8.28 11.46
C ILE A 182 7.08 9.61 12.24
N VAL A 183 8.02 10.51 11.92
CA VAL A 183 8.10 11.83 12.57
C VAL A 183 6.80 12.60 12.34
N MET A 184 6.34 12.69 11.10
CA MET A 184 5.12 13.42 10.76
C MET A 184 3.88 12.73 11.33
N GLU A 185 3.78 11.41 11.33
CA GLU A 185 2.66 10.69 11.97
C GLU A 185 2.49 11.14 13.43
N LYS A 186 3.58 11.18 14.21
CA LYS A 186 3.53 11.67 15.59
C LYS A 186 3.31 13.18 15.68
N MET A 187 3.85 13.96 14.74
CA MET A 187 3.64 15.41 14.69
C MET A 187 2.18 15.79 14.38
N LEU A 188 1.46 14.97 13.62
CA LEU A 188 0.06 15.22 13.23
C LEU A 188 -0.94 14.74 14.29
N THR A 189 -0.50 13.90 15.24
CA THR A 189 -1.37 13.23 16.24
C THR A 189 -1.06 13.62 17.68
N LEU A 190 0.05 14.32 17.95
CA LEU A 190 0.44 14.76 19.29
C LEU A 190 0.54 16.28 19.38
N GLU A 191 0.01 16.83 20.47
CA GLU A 191 0.20 18.24 20.82
C GLU A 191 1.70 18.60 20.96
N PRO A 192 2.10 19.86 20.73
CA PRO A 192 3.52 20.24 20.63
C PRO A 192 4.32 19.91 21.88
N GLU A 193 3.70 20.00 23.06
CA GLU A 193 4.35 19.64 24.33
C GLU A 193 4.74 18.16 24.36
N LEU A 194 3.82 17.25 23.99
CA LEU A 194 4.08 15.81 23.97
C LEU A 194 5.06 15.44 22.87
N PHE A 195 4.90 16.01 21.67
CA PHE A 195 5.83 15.76 20.57
C PHE A 195 7.26 16.18 20.92
N SER A 196 7.44 17.29 21.64
CA SER A 196 8.77 17.74 22.07
C SER A 196 9.51 16.69 22.91
N ARG A 197 8.79 15.84 23.65
CA ARG A 197 9.35 14.74 24.45
C ARG A 197 9.83 13.56 23.59
N LEU A 198 9.52 13.54 22.29
CA LEU A 198 10.10 12.60 21.31
C LEU A 198 11.34 13.15 20.62
N THR A 199 11.83 14.32 21.02
CA THR A 199 13.07 14.91 20.50
C THR A 199 14.26 14.61 21.42
N ARG A 200 15.46 14.49 20.83
CA ARG A 200 16.71 14.25 21.56
C ARG A 200 17.15 15.40 22.45
N SER A 201 16.64 16.62 22.22
CA SER A 201 16.93 17.78 23.07
C SER A 201 16.27 17.69 24.44
N MET A 202 15.19 16.90 24.57
CA MET A 202 14.50 16.65 25.83
C MET A 202 14.99 15.34 26.46
N PRO A 203 15.28 15.30 27.78
CA PRO A 203 15.60 14.06 28.46
C PRO A 203 14.38 13.12 28.46
N GLU A 204 14.62 11.82 28.34
CA GLU A 204 13.57 10.80 28.52
C GLU A 204 13.23 10.73 30.00
N THR A 205 11.95 10.91 30.33
CA THR A 205 11.47 10.88 31.73
C THR A 205 10.75 9.59 32.08
N ASP A 206 10.06 8.98 31.11
CA ASP A 206 9.42 7.67 31.21
C ASP A 206 9.66 6.88 29.90
N PRO A 207 10.41 5.76 29.95
CA PRO A 207 10.67 4.93 28.78
C PRO A 207 9.43 4.27 28.15
N GLU A 208 8.34 4.15 28.88
CA GLU A 208 7.13 3.47 28.41
C GLU A 208 6.05 4.43 27.89
N GLU A 209 6.21 5.75 28.09
CA GLU A 209 5.25 6.80 27.69
C GLU A 209 4.77 6.63 26.23
N PHE A 210 5.71 6.31 25.33
CA PHE A 210 5.47 6.18 23.89
C PHE A 210 5.69 4.76 23.35
N ARG A 211 6.02 3.77 24.19
CA ARG A 211 6.17 2.36 23.80
C ARG A 211 4.86 1.60 23.92
N LYS A 212 3.82 2.12 23.27
CA LYS A 212 2.50 1.51 23.26
C LYS A 212 2.37 0.52 22.09
N ARG A 213 1.52 -0.50 22.27
CA ARG A 213 1.13 -1.39 21.18
C ARG A 213 0.39 -0.59 20.11
N GLU A 214 0.71 -0.85 18.86
CA GLU A 214 -0.01 -0.29 17.72
C GLU A 214 -1.38 -0.97 17.59
N ALA A 215 -2.37 -0.21 17.12
CA ALA A 215 -3.68 -0.75 16.80
C ALA A 215 -3.66 -1.43 15.42
N TYR A 216 -4.26 -2.62 15.33
CA TYR A 216 -4.34 -3.39 14.10
C TYR A 216 -5.78 -3.80 13.81
N TYR A 217 -6.14 -3.74 12.53
CA TYR A 217 -7.30 -4.39 11.98
C TYR A 217 -6.91 -5.74 11.39
N TYR A 218 -7.69 -6.78 11.64
CA TYR A 218 -7.48 -8.11 11.10
C TYR A 218 -8.67 -8.52 10.23
N SER A 219 -8.38 -8.98 9.03
CA SER A 219 -9.37 -9.51 8.08
C SER A 219 -8.89 -10.85 7.54
N LYS A 220 -9.81 -11.75 7.22
CA LYS A 220 -9.46 -13.06 6.66
C LYS A 220 -10.29 -13.43 5.43
N THR A 221 -9.66 -14.20 4.58
CA THR A 221 -10.31 -15.00 3.54
C THR A 221 -10.37 -16.47 3.99
N SER A 222 -10.64 -17.39 3.05
CA SER A 222 -10.66 -18.83 3.35
C SER A 222 -9.31 -19.38 3.81
N LYS A 223 -8.18 -18.83 3.35
CA LYS A 223 -6.83 -19.35 3.64
C LYS A 223 -5.85 -18.27 4.09
N LEU A 224 -6.13 -17.00 3.87
CA LEU A 224 -5.23 -15.89 4.16
C LEU A 224 -5.80 -15.02 5.28
N LEU A 225 -5.03 -14.85 6.36
CA LEU A 225 -5.27 -13.84 7.39
C LEU A 225 -4.39 -12.63 7.11
N MET A 226 -4.99 -11.46 7.08
CA MET A 226 -4.33 -10.20 6.78
C MET A 226 -4.44 -9.27 7.98
N ARG A 227 -3.45 -8.39 8.13
CA ARG A 227 -3.57 -7.25 9.05
C ARG A 227 -3.20 -5.92 8.39
N SER A 228 -3.78 -4.86 8.91
CA SER A 228 -3.38 -3.47 8.64
C SER A 228 -3.22 -2.69 9.94
N GLN A 229 -2.20 -1.83 10.02
CA GLN A 229 -2.03 -0.91 11.14
C GLN A 229 -3.04 0.24 11.00
N LEU A 230 -3.64 0.66 12.10
CA LEU A 230 -4.61 1.76 12.15
C LEU A 230 -3.91 3.01 12.67
N ASP A 231 -3.66 3.97 11.77
CA ASP A 231 -2.89 5.17 12.12
C ASP A 231 -3.76 6.23 12.79
N CYS A 232 -5.03 6.34 12.40
CA CYS A 232 -5.92 7.38 12.91
C CYS A 232 -7.40 7.01 12.87
N HIS A 233 -8.20 7.69 13.70
CA HIS A 233 -9.65 7.50 13.81
C HIS A 233 -10.38 8.84 14.00
N ASP A 234 -11.52 8.99 13.32
CA ASP A 234 -12.51 10.04 13.55
C ASP A 234 -13.93 9.45 13.41
N PRO A 235 -14.77 9.48 14.46
CA PRO A 235 -16.09 8.83 14.44
C PRO A 235 -17.10 9.50 13.50
N ARG A 236 -16.79 10.67 12.92
CA ARG A 236 -17.66 11.33 11.94
C ARG A 236 -17.45 10.81 10.51
N LEU A 237 -16.34 10.10 10.26
CA LEU A 237 -16.12 9.44 8.98
C LEU A 237 -17.00 8.19 8.83
N PRO A 238 -17.36 7.80 7.59
CA PRO A 238 -18.11 6.57 7.34
C PRO A 238 -17.43 5.29 7.87
N GLY A 239 -18.21 4.22 7.98
CA GLY A 239 -17.72 2.89 8.32
C GLY A 239 -17.16 2.81 9.75
N THR A 240 -15.91 2.38 9.86
CA THR A 240 -15.20 2.24 11.16
C THR A 240 -14.68 3.56 11.71
N GLY A 241 -14.76 4.65 10.93
CA GLY A 241 -14.14 5.94 11.26
C GLY A 241 -12.61 5.94 11.15
N THR A 242 -11.99 4.83 10.77
CA THR A 242 -10.52 4.73 10.69
C THR A 242 -9.98 5.18 9.34
N PHE A 243 -8.78 5.75 9.34
CA PHE A 243 -8.06 6.18 8.13
C PHE A 243 -6.56 6.13 8.38
N ASP A 244 -5.81 6.09 7.27
CA ASP A 244 -4.35 5.96 7.32
C ASP A 244 -3.66 7.32 7.09
N LEU A 245 -2.49 7.51 7.71
CA LEU A 245 -1.71 8.75 7.61
C LEU A 245 -0.55 8.54 6.65
N LYS A 246 -0.56 9.27 5.53
CA LYS A 246 0.51 9.28 4.55
C LYS A 246 1.19 10.63 4.45
N THR A 247 2.45 10.59 4.06
CA THR A 247 3.23 11.78 3.75
C THR A 247 3.69 11.71 2.31
N ARG A 248 3.62 12.85 1.62
CA ARG A 248 3.99 12.98 0.22
C ARG A 248 5.15 13.94 0.05
N GLY A 249 6.33 13.37 -0.13
CA GLY A 249 7.51 14.12 -0.55
C GLY A 249 7.32 14.64 -1.98
N VAL A 250 7.63 15.91 -2.21
CA VAL A 250 7.58 16.52 -3.55
C VAL A 250 8.48 15.79 -4.55
N ILE A 251 8.15 15.92 -5.83
CA ILE A 251 8.79 15.17 -6.92
C ILE A 251 10.34 15.17 -6.90
N PRO A 252 11.06 16.28 -6.61
CA PRO A 252 12.52 16.25 -6.61
C PRO A 252 13.08 15.33 -5.50
N ILE A 253 12.45 15.33 -4.33
CA ILE A 253 12.83 14.45 -3.21
C ILE A 253 12.64 12.97 -3.59
N ARG A 254 11.55 12.64 -4.29
CA ARG A 254 11.26 11.26 -4.69
C ARG A 254 12.16 10.78 -5.84
N ARG A 255 12.56 11.68 -6.74
CA ARG A 255 13.44 11.39 -7.88
C ARG A 255 14.90 11.27 -7.48
N ASP A 256 15.32 12.03 -6.47
CA ASP A 256 16.69 12.01 -5.96
C ASP A 256 16.70 12.14 -4.44
N ARG A 257 16.61 10.97 -3.80
CA ARG A 257 16.56 10.82 -2.35
C ARG A 257 17.92 11.06 -1.68
N LEU A 258 19.01 10.90 -2.44
CA LEU A 258 20.36 11.09 -1.92
C LEU A 258 20.65 12.57 -1.66
N ASN A 259 20.16 13.46 -2.54
CA ASN A 259 20.32 14.90 -2.43
C ASN A 259 19.05 15.59 -1.90
N TYR A 260 18.40 14.99 -0.89
CA TYR A 260 17.13 15.50 -0.36
C TYR A 260 17.27 16.90 0.27
N VAL A 261 18.47 17.25 0.78
CA VAL A 261 18.73 18.57 1.38
C VAL A 261 18.68 19.65 0.31
N GLU A 262 19.39 19.47 -0.80
CA GLU A 262 19.38 20.39 -1.93
C GLU A 262 17.99 20.47 -2.56
N ASN A 263 17.33 19.31 -2.71
CA ASN A 263 15.99 19.21 -3.27
C ASN A 263 14.90 19.82 -2.37
N SER A 264 15.18 20.08 -1.09
CA SER A 264 14.26 20.77 -0.17
C SER A 264 14.04 22.25 -0.51
N GLY A 265 14.78 22.81 -1.48
CA GLY A 265 14.50 24.14 -2.04
C GLY A 265 13.23 24.20 -2.90
N TYR A 266 12.70 23.07 -3.35
CA TYR A 266 11.46 23.01 -4.12
C TYR A 266 10.25 23.36 -3.25
N LEU A 267 9.37 24.22 -3.75
CA LEU A 267 8.17 24.69 -3.06
C LEU A 267 6.92 24.37 -3.88
N ILE A 268 5.83 24.00 -3.20
CA ILE A 268 4.50 24.02 -3.80
C ILE A 268 3.99 25.47 -3.72
N LYS A 269 3.70 26.06 -4.88
CA LYS A 269 3.24 27.45 -5.05
C LYS A 269 1.81 27.54 -5.57
N TYR A 270 1.31 26.48 -6.19
CA TYR A 270 0.01 26.45 -6.85
C TYR A 270 -0.84 25.27 -6.37
N SER A 271 -2.16 25.40 -6.46
CA SER A 271 -3.05 24.24 -6.24
C SER A 271 -3.03 23.30 -7.44
N GLN A 272 -3.04 23.87 -8.65
CA GLN A 272 -3.11 23.18 -9.93
C GLN A 272 -1.89 23.47 -10.81
N GLY A 273 -1.64 22.60 -11.80
CA GLY A 273 -0.60 22.73 -12.81
C GLY A 273 0.42 21.58 -12.80
N LEU A 274 1.29 21.52 -13.80
CA LEU A 274 2.27 20.44 -13.98
C LEU A 274 3.49 20.51 -13.03
N PHE A 275 3.73 21.67 -12.44
CA PHE A 275 4.91 21.97 -11.63
C PHE A 275 4.53 22.80 -10.42
N GLU A 276 5.28 22.61 -9.33
CA GLU A 276 5.16 23.36 -8.08
C GLU A 276 3.71 23.38 -7.56
N SER A 277 2.99 22.27 -7.74
CA SER A 277 1.56 22.19 -7.46
C SER A 277 1.16 20.95 -6.67
N PHE A 278 0.07 21.04 -5.92
CA PHE A 278 -0.55 19.87 -5.30
C PHE A 278 -1.10 18.89 -6.34
N GLU A 279 -1.70 19.40 -7.43
CA GLU A 279 -2.22 18.57 -8.52
C GLU A 279 -1.14 17.69 -9.17
N ARG A 280 0.09 18.20 -9.29
CA ARG A 280 1.21 17.38 -9.77
C ARG A 280 1.53 16.23 -8.83
N GLU A 281 1.54 16.49 -7.53
CA GLU A 281 1.80 15.44 -6.54
C GLU A 281 0.68 14.41 -6.49
N TYR A 282 -0.58 14.86 -6.64
CA TYR A 282 -1.76 14.04 -6.76
C TYR A 282 -1.71 13.13 -7.99
N TYR A 283 -1.44 13.69 -9.18
CA TYR A 283 -1.25 12.93 -10.42
C TYR A 283 -0.17 11.85 -10.29
N ASP A 284 0.99 12.20 -9.73
CA ASP A 284 2.05 11.22 -9.51
C ASP A 284 1.59 10.15 -8.48
N MET A 285 0.74 10.47 -7.48
CA MET A 285 0.18 9.48 -6.54
C MET A 285 -0.79 8.53 -7.23
N MET A 286 -1.68 9.02 -8.10
CA MET A 286 -2.59 8.19 -8.89
C MET A 286 -1.84 7.09 -9.64
N ARG A 287 -0.68 7.44 -10.20
CA ARG A 287 0.14 6.53 -11.02
C ARG A 287 1.02 5.56 -10.24
N SER A 288 1.35 5.86 -8.98
CA SER A 288 2.42 5.13 -8.25
C SER A 288 2.04 4.61 -6.86
N ALA A 289 1.09 5.27 -6.20
CA ALA A 289 0.79 5.04 -4.80
C ALA A 289 -0.65 4.56 -4.57
N PHE A 290 -1.61 5.10 -5.31
CA PHE A 290 -3.04 4.85 -5.10
C PHE A 290 -3.40 3.37 -5.09
N LEU A 291 -2.85 2.55 -5.99
CA LEU A 291 -3.18 1.12 -6.01
C LEU A 291 -2.78 0.42 -4.70
N LYS A 292 -1.61 0.75 -4.15
CA LYS A 292 -1.15 0.20 -2.87
C LYS A 292 -1.97 0.75 -1.70
N TYR A 293 -2.28 2.04 -1.72
CA TYR A 293 -3.11 2.67 -0.70
C TYR A 293 -4.54 2.14 -0.71
N ASN A 294 -5.12 1.88 -1.88
CA ASN A 294 -6.44 1.28 -2.01
C ASN A 294 -6.48 -0.12 -1.39
N PHE A 295 -5.48 -0.97 -1.68
CA PHE A 295 -5.37 -2.27 -0.99
C PHE A 295 -5.15 -2.13 0.51
N GLN A 296 -4.40 -1.12 0.96
CA GLN A 296 -4.23 -0.85 2.39
C GLN A 296 -5.55 -0.56 3.07
N VAL A 297 -6.30 0.43 2.58
CA VAL A 297 -7.55 0.84 3.20
C VAL A 297 -8.61 -0.26 3.13
N ARG A 298 -8.57 -1.12 2.10
CA ARG A 298 -9.44 -2.31 2.01
C ARG A 298 -9.09 -3.35 3.05
N ILE A 299 -7.81 -3.74 3.16
CA ILE A 299 -7.35 -4.73 4.16
C ILE A 299 -7.64 -4.23 5.58
N GLY A 300 -7.49 -2.93 5.83
CA GLY A 300 -7.70 -2.29 7.13
C GLY A 300 -9.12 -1.79 7.40
N ASN A 301 -10.07 -1.99 6.47
CA ASN A 301 -11.42 -1.44 6.52
C ASN A 301 -11.47 0.05 6.93
N MET A 302 -10.62 0.84 6.28
CA MET A 302 -10.47 2.28 6.47
C MET A 302 -11.28 3.05 5.44
N ASP A 303 -11.72 4.26 5.80
CA ASP A 303 -12.49 5.15 4.92
C ASP A 303 -11.62 5.83 3.86
N GLY A 304 -10.33 6.04 4.14
CA GLY A 304 -9.45 6.76 3.23
C GLY A 304 -8.05 6.97 3.78
N ILE A 305 -7.34 7.91 3.17
CA ILE A 305 -5.99 8.32 3.56
C ILE A 305 -5.91 9.83 3.73
N PHE A 306 -5.26 10.27 4.80
CA PHE A 306 -4.87 11.66 5.00
C PHE A 306 -3.44 11.84 4.48
N VAL A 307 -3.20 12.84 3.63
CA VAL A 307 -1.90 13.10 3.02
C VAL A 307 -1.35 14.44 3.46
N ALA A 308 -0.15 14.45 4.07
CA ALA A 308 0.65 15.65 4.31
C ALA A 308 1.71 15.84 3.22
N TYR A 309 1.65 16.95 2.49
CA TYR A 309 2.61 17.27 1.42
C TYR A 309 3.81 18.03 1.97
N HIS A 310 5.04 17.58 1.66
CA HIS A 310 6.25 18.16 2.23
C HIS A 310 7.45 18.10 1.29
N ASN A 311 8.47 18.90 1.59
CA ASN A 311 9.78 18.86 0.91
C ASN A 311 10.92 18.40 1.83
N THR A 312 10.59 17.70 2.92
CA THR A 312 11.50 17.28 4.02
C THR A 312 11.98 18.39 4.95
N ALA A 313 11.87 19.66 4.57
CA ALA A 313 12.15 20.80 5.43
C ALA A 313 10.86 21.44 5.98
N GLN A 314 9.80 21.45 5.17
CA GLN A 314 8.50 21.99 5.57
C GLN A 314 7.31 21.23 4.99
N ILE A 315 6.17 21.33 5.68
CA ILE A 315 4.85 20.91 5.20
C ILE A 315 4.18 22.07 4.47
N PHE A 316 3.58 21.80 3.31
CA PHE A 316 2.86 22.79 2.51
C PHE A 316 1.36 22.80 2.77
N GLY A 317 0.80 21.65 3.10
CA GLY A 317 -0.64 21.45 3.17
C GLY A 317 -1.05 20.00 3.24
N PHE A 318 -2.36 19.79 3.27
CA PHE A 318 -2.98 18.51 3.57
C PHE A 318 -4.13 18.21 2.62
N GLN A 319 -4.39 16.94 2.38
CA GLN A 319 -5.55 16.50 1.61
C GLN A 319 -6.05 15.16 2.15
N TYR A 320 -7.37 15.01 2.26
CA TYR A 320 -7.98 13.71 2.49
C TYR A 320 -8.40 13.10 1.16
N ILE A 321 -8.07 11.83 0.95
CA ILE A 321 -8.38 11.07 -0.26
C ILE A 321 -9.16 9.85 0.18
N SER A 322 -10.48 9.86 -0.09
CA SER A 322 -11.35 8.75 0.30
C SER A 322 -11.04 7.48 -0.50
N ARG A 323 -11.46 6.33 0.04
CA ARG A 323 -11.44 5.06 -0.68
C ARG A 323 -12.20 5.14 -2.00
N GLU A 324 -13.36 5.81 -1.99
CA GLU A 324 -14.18 6.02 -3.19
C GLU A 324 -13.44 6.82 -4.28
N GLU A 325 -12.73 7.89 -3.90
CA GLU A 325 -11.93 8.66 -4.86
C GLU A 325 -10.84 7.78 -5.49
N MET A 326 -10.14 6.97 -4.70
CA MET A 326 -9.17 6.00 -5.23
C MET A 326 -9.84 4.93 -6.10
N ASP A 327 -11.02 4.46 -5.73
CA ASP A 327 -11.78 3.47 -6.49
C ASP A 327 -12.10 3.99 -7.90
N ILE A 328 -12.60 5.21 -8.00
CA ILE A 328 -12.89 5.88 -9.27
C ILE A 328 -11.61 6.02 -10.10
N ARG A 329 -10.50 6.49 -9.50
CA ARG A 329 -9.24 6.68 -10.23
C ARG A 329 -8.63 5.38 -10.78
N LEU A 330 -8.76 4.27 -10.06
CA LEU A 330 -8.06 3.02 -10.38
C LEU A 330 -8.93 2.01 -11.13
N PHE A 331 -10.19 1.88 -10.73
CA PHE A 331 -11.10 0.83 -11.18
C PHE A 331 -12.29 1.40 -11.96
N GLY A 332 -12.68 2.65 -11.68
CA GLY A 332 -13.80 3.35 -12.34
C GLY A 332 -15.07 3.40 -11.47
N SER A 333 -15.24 2.46 -10.55
CA SER A 333 -16.31 2.45 -9.54
C SER A 333 -15.92 1.64 -8.32
N SER A 334 -16.58 1.88 -7.18
CA SER A 334 -16.36 1.07 -5.97
C SER A 334 -16.81 -0.38 -6.12
N GLU A 335 -17.86 -0.66 -6.89
CA GLU A 335 -18.33 -2.02 -7.18
C GLU A 335 -17.25 -2.84 -7.91
N MET A 336 -16.67 -2.27 -8.98
CA MET A 336 -15.59 -2.92 -9.71
C MET A 336 -14.32 -3.08 -8.85
N ALA A 337 -14.05 -2.11 -7.97
CA ALA A 337 -12.93 -2.19 -7.05
C ALA A 337 -13.10 -3.31 -6.01
N ASP A 338 -14.31 -3.50 -5.47
CA ASP A 338 -14.64 -4.60 -4.54
C ASP A 338 -14.45 -5.97 -5.22
N ASP A 339 -14.95 -6.13 -6.44
CA ASP A 339 -14.81 -7.39 -7.19
C ASP A 339 -13.36 -7.65 -7.59
N ALA A 340 -12.63 -6.62 -8.03
CA ALA A 340 -11.21 -6.73 -8.33
C ALA A 340 -10.42 -7.16 -7.08
N PHE A 341 -10.72 -6.60 -5.91
CA PHE A 341 -10.06 -6.96 -4.65
C PHE A 341 -10.26 -8.44 -4.30
N ARG A 342 -11.50 -8.96 -4.39
CA ARG A 342 -11.80 -10.38 -4.14
C ARG A 342 -11.07 -11.29 -5.13
N LEU A 343 -11.08 -10.96 -6.42
CA LEU A 343 -10.38 -11.73 -7.45
C LEU A 343 -8.86 -11.72 -7.23
N VAL A 344 -8.30 -10.60 -6.81
CA VAL A 344 -6.87 -10.46 -6.48
C VAL A 344 -6.49 -11.38 -5.32
N LEU A 345 -7.25 -11.37 -4.23
CA LEU A 345 -7.00 -12.23 -3.06
C LEU A 345 -7.11 -13.71 -3.41
N GLY A 346 -8.12 -14.07 -4.20
CA GLY A 346 -8.29 -15.42 -4.71
C GLY A 346 -7.14 -15.96 -5.54
N MET A 347 -6.69 -15.15 -6.49
CA MET A 347 -5.53 -15.48 -7.33
C MET A 347 -4.26 -15.58 -6.47
N LEU A 348 -4.11 -14.72 -5.46
CA LEU A 348 -3.00 -14.80 -4.52
C LEU A 348 -3.01 -16.14 -3.77
N GLU A 349 -4.14 -16.54 -3.18
CA GLU A 349 -4.28 -17.84 -2.50
C GLU A 349 -3.94 -19.01 -3.43
N ALA A 350 -4.41 -18.98 -4.68
CA ALA A 350 -4.12 -20.00 -5.67
C ALA A 350 -2.62 -20.13 -5.99
N ILE A 351 -1.92 -19.00 -6.14
CA ILE A 351 -0.48 -18.99 -6.42
C ILE A 351 0.30 -19.50 -5.20
N LEU A 352 -0.11 -19.12 -3.98
CA LEU A 352 0.51 -19.60 -2.75
C LEU A 352 0.28 -21.10 -2.53
N ASP A 353 -0.91 -21.61 -2.83
CA ASP A 353 -1.20 -23.05 -2.77
C ASP A 353 -0.34 -23.83 -3.77
N ALA A 354 -0.22 -23.33 -5.01
CA ALA A 354 0.66 -23.94 -6.01
C ALA A 354 2.12 -23.97 -5.52
N ALA A 355 2.62 -22.84 -5.00
CA ALA A 355 3.99 -22.71 -4.50
C ALA A 355 4.28 -23.68 -3.34
N THR A 356 3.38 -23.73 -2.36
CA THR A 356 3.53 -24.61 -1.18
C THR A 356 3.22 -26.07 -1.45
N THR A 357 2.60 -26.40 -2.59
CA THR A 357 2.47 -27.79 -3.08
C THR A 357 3.76 -28.25 -3.75
N ILE A 358 4.41 -27.38 -4.52
CA ILE A 358 5.70 -27.67 -5.19
C ILE A 358 6.81 -27.83 -4.15
N PHE A 359 6.85 -26.92 -3.17
CA PHE A 359 7.86 -26.89 -2.12
C PHE A 359 7.20 -26.87 -0.73
N PRO A 360 6.76 -28.04 -0.25
CA PRO A 360 6.04 -28.14 1.02
C PRO A 360 6.97 -27.93 2.22
N ASN A 361 6.40 -27.36 3.30
CA ASN A 361 7.00 -27.26 4.63
C ASN A 361 8.39 -26.61 4.72
N GLN A 362 8.65 -25.61 3.87
CA GLN A 362 9.89 -24.84 3.91
C GLN A 362 9.64 -23.39 3.50
N THR A 363 10.54 -22.49 3.93
CA THR A 363 10.48 -21.07 3.53
C THR A 363 10.83 -20.94 2.06
N LEU A 364 10.02 -20.18 1.32
CA LEU A 364 10.22 -19.94 -0.11
C LEU A 364 10.60 -18.49 -0.37
N ARG A 365 11.45 -18.25 -1.36
CA ARG A 365 11.59 -16.93 -2.00
C ARG A 365 10.74 -16.92 -3.26
N MET A 366 9.91 -15.90 -3.39
CA MET A 366 8.98 -15.75 -4.50
C MET A 366 9.14 -14.38 -5.14
N THR A 367 9.34 -14.33 -6.46
CA THR A 367 9.39 -13.09 -7.24
C THR A 367 8.23 -13.06 -8.22
N PHE A 368 7.50 -11.95 -8.26
CA PHE A 368 6.32 -11.75 -9.08
C PHE A 368 6.57 -10.66 -10.11
N GLU A 369 6.21 -10.91 -11.36
CA GLU A 369 6.29 -9.92 -12.43
C GLU A 369 5.10 -10.09 -13.38
N THR A 370 4.41 -8.98 -13.65
CA THR A 370 3.40 -8.89 -14.70
C THR A 370 4.02 -8.04 -15.79
N LEU A 371 4.12 -8.58 -17.00
CA LEU A 371 4.75 -7.86 -18.09
C LEU A 371 3.79 -6.83 -18.68
N GLU A 372 4.28 -5.59 -18.84
CA GLU A 372 3.49 -4.50 -19.43
C GLU A 372 3.03 -4.87 -20.84
N GLY A 373 1.74 -4.68 -21.11
CA GLY A 373 1.13 -4.99 -22.41
C GLY A 373 1.02 -6.48 -22.73
N GLN A 374 1.42 -7.38 -21.82
CA GLN A 374 1.21 -8.82 -21.96
C GLN A 374 0.13 -9.30 -21.00
N HIS A 375 -0.58 -10.33 -21.42
CA HIS A 375 -1.64 -10.95 -20.63
C HIS A 375 -1.14 -12.14 -19.81
N THR A 376 0.06 -11.99 -19.24
CA THR A 376 0.78 -13.04 -18.51
C THR A 376 1.52 -12.45 -17.33
N MET A 377 1.44 -13.15 -16.20
CA MET A 377 2.25 -12.91 -15.02
C MET A 377 3.13 -14.12 -14.75
N TYR A 378 4.35 -13.89 -14.28
CA TYR A 378 5.25 -14.93 -13.83
C TYR A 378 5.43 -14.85 -12.31
N ALA A 379 5.46 -16.01 -11.67
CA ALA A 379 5.94 -16.17 -10.30
C ALA A 379 7.10 -17.16 -10.28
N TRP A 380 8.31 -16.70 -9.96
CA TRP A 380 9.47 -17.56 -9.73
C TRP A 380 9.51 -17.96 -8.27
N ILE A 381 9.75 -19.25 -8.02
CA ILE A 381 9.66 -19.86 -6.71
C ILE A 381 10.91 -20.70 -6.50
N GLU A 382 11.60 -20.46 -5.40
CA GLU A 382 12.76 -21.24 -4.97
C GLU A 382 12.74 -21.40 -3.45
N PRO A 383 13.30 -22.48 -2.90
CA PRO A 383 13.59 -22.56 -1.47
C PRO A 383 14.50 -21.42 -1.02
N ASP A 384 14.16 -20.71 0.07
CA ASP A 384 14.98 -19.61 0.60
C ASP A 384 16.32 -20.08 1.17
N LYS A 385 16.35 -21.31 1.68
CA LYS A 385 17.58 -21.99 2.11
C LYS A 385 17.68 -23.31 1.37
N TRP A 386 18.85 -23.56 0.80
CA TRP A 386 19.14 -24.78 0.05
C TRP A 386 20.57 -25.22 0.30
N ASP A 387 20.76 -26.50 0.62
CA ASP A 387 22.09 -27.10 0.80
C ASP A 387 22.54 -27.67 -0.56
N GLU A 388 23.31 -26.87 -1.31
CA GLU A 388 23.76 -27.24 -2.65
C GLU A 388 24.77 -28.38 -2.65
N GLU A 389 25.58 -28.53 -1.59
CA GLU A 389 26.55 -29.62 -1.46
C GLU A 389 25.83 -30.97 -1.35
N LYS A 390 24.71 -31.01 -0.61
CA LYS A 390 23.93 -32.25 -0.44
C LYS A 390 22.91 -32.50 -1.54
N ASN A 391 22.27 -31.46 -2.05
CA ASN A 391 21.08 -31.59 -2.90
C ASN A 391 21.30 -31.11 -4.35
N GLY A 392 22.50 -30.64 -4.70
CA GLY A 392 22.80 -30.03 -5.99
C GLY A 392 22.22 -28.62 -6.13
N GLN A 393 22.18 -28.08 -7.36
CA GLN A 393 21.72 -26.71 -7.63
C GLN A 393 20.31 -26.45 -7.10
N CYS A 394 20.10 -25.28 -6.48
CA CYS A 394 18.77 -24.86 -5.99
C CYS A 394 17.74 -24.87 -7.13
N PRO A 395 16.61 -25.59 -7.00
CA PRO A 395 15.59 -25.63 -8.02
C PRO A 395 14.80 -24.32 -8.04
N VAL A 396 14.67 -23.74 -9.23
CA VAL A 396 13.78 -22.60 -9.48
C VAL A 396 12.63 -23.06 -10.35
N VAL A 397 11.40 -22.87 -9.87
CA VAL A 397 10.17 -23.15 -10.63
C VAL A 397 9.52 -21.84 -11.01
N ARG A 398 9.12 -21.71 -12.29
CA ARG A 398 8.36 -20.57 -12.78
C ARG A 398 6.91 -20.99 -12.99
N LEU A 399 5.99 -20.38 -12.26
CA LEU A 399 4.57 -20.40 -12.59
C LEU A 399 4.30 -19.35 -13.66
N GLU A 400 3.62 -19.77 -14.72
CA GLU A 400 3.08 -18.87 -15.74
C GLU A 400 1.58 -18.77 -15.52
N VAL A 401 1.12 -17.57 -15.15
CA VAL A 401 -0.26 -17.29 -14.79
C VAL A 401 -0.90 -16.51 -15.93
N GLN A 402 -1.92 -17.10 -16.53
CA GLN A 402 -2.74 -16.50 -17.57
C GLN A 402 -4.19 -16.49 -17.10
N VAL A 403 -4.95 -15.47 -17.48
CA VAL A 403 -6.35 -15.33 -17.06
C VAL A 403 -7.26 -15.18 -18.27
N GLN A 404 -8.50 -15.61 -18.14
CA GLN A 404 -9.56 -15.28 -19.11
C GLN A 404 -10.71 -14.67 -18.31
N SER A 405 -11.08 -13.45 -18.67
CA SER A 405 -12.12 -12.71 -17.98
C SER A 405 -13.42 -12.87 -18.76
N PHE A 406 -14.50 -13.18 -18.05
CA PHE A 406 -15.82 -13.28 -18.63
C PHE A 406 -16.76 -12.30 -17.93
N LEU A 407 -17.60 -11.62 -18.69
CA LEU A 407 -18.64 -10.75 -18.17
C LEU A 407 -19.97 -11.13 -18.83
N ASN A 408 -20.99 -11.40 -18.02
CA ASN A 408 -22.27 -11.96 -18.50
C ASN A 408 -22.11 -13.18 -19.43
N GLY A 409 -21.10 -14.01 -19.17
CA GLY A 409 -20.79 -15.21 -19.96
C GLY A 409 -19.98 -14.97 -21.24
N GLN A 410 -19.61 -13.72 -21.54
CA GLN A 410 -18.85 -13.36 -22.74
C GLN A 410 -17.39 -13.08 -22.42
N LEU A 411 -16.48 -13.55 -23.28
CA LEU A 411 -15.05 -13.32 -23.10
C LEU A 411 -14.72 -11.85 -23.30
N VAL A 412 -14.01 -11.26 -22.34
CA VAL A 412 -13.52 -9.88 -22.40
C VAL A 412 -12.05 -9.88 -22.80
N VAL A 413 -11.75 -9.25 -23.94
CA VAL A 413 -10.39 -9.21 -24.54
C VAL A 413 -9.67 -7.86 -24.43
N HIS A 414 -10.32 -6.87 -23.84
CA HIS A 414 -9.78 -5.53 -23.56
C HIS A 414 -9.80 -5.26 -22.04
N PRO A 415 -9.23 -4.14 -21.55
CA PRO A 415 -9.40 -3.73 -20.16
C PRO A 415 -10.87 -3.73 -19.76
N ILE A 416 -11.18 -4.30 -18.59
CA ILE A 416 -12.54 -4.41 -18.08
C ILE A 416 -13.01 -3.00 -17.66
N ASP A 417 -14.21 -2.63 -18.06
CA ASP A 417 -14.89 -1.42 -17.64
C ASP A 417 -16.38 -1.70 -17.45
N TYR A 418 -16.92 -1.48 -16.26
CA TYR A 418 -18.34 -1.75 -15.99
C TYR A 418 -19.25 -0.72 -16.67
N ASP A 419 -18.75 0.49 -16.94
CA ASP A 419 -19.54 1.53 -17.59
C ASP A 419 -19.74 1.23 -19.07
N SER A 420 -18.72 0.73 -19.77
CA SER A 420 -18.83 0.33 -21.19
C SER A 420 -19.84 -0.80 -21.40
N VAL A 421 -20.01 -1.64 -20.38
CA VAL A 421 -20.94 -2.78 -20.38
C VAL A 421 -22.35 -2.30 -20.10
N ARG A 422 -22.52 -1.38 -19.14
CA ARG A 422 -23.82 -0.75 -18.84
C ARG A 422 -24.35 0.06 -20.03
N SER A 423 -23.47 0.69 -20.81
CA SER A 423 -23.84 1.41 -22.04
C SER A 423 -23.96 0.52 -23.28
N GLY A 424 -23.71 -0.79 -23.19
CA GLY A 424 -23.80 -1.73 -24.31
C GLY A 424 -22.74 -1.51 -25.41
N SER A 425 -21.64 -0.84 -25.08
CA SER A 425 -20.56 -0.45 -26.00
C SER A 425 -19.38 -1.42 -26.03
N ASP A 426 -19.37 -2.45 -25.17
CA ASP A 426 -18.36 -3.51 -25.25
C ASP A 426 -18.58 -4.35 -26.51
N PRO A 427 -17.57 -4.47 -27.40
CA PRO A 427 -17.65 -5.35 -28.54
C PRO A 427 -17.63 -6.78 -28.03
N VAL A 428 -18.83 -7.36 -27.96
CA VAL A 428 -19.00 -8.80 -27.78
C VAL A 428 -18.34 -9.48 -28.98
N GLU A 429 -17.13 -10.03 -28.79
CA GLU A 429 -16.64 -11.06 -29.70
C GLU A 429 -17.49 -12.31 -29.48
N CYS A 430 -18.61 -12.38 -30.19
CA CYS A 430 -19.32 -13.62 -30.43
C CYS A 430 -18.46 -14.48 -31.34
N GLN A 431 -17.70 -15.42 -30.78
CA GLN A 431 -17.43 -16.73 -31.40
C GLN A 431 -16.84 -17.75 -30.44
#